data_AF-C5ASL6-F1
#
_entry.id   AF-C5ASL6-F1
#
_cell.length_a   1.000
_cell.length_b   1.000
_cell.length_c   1.000
_cell.angle_alpha   90.00
_cell.angle_beta   90.00
_cell.angle_gamma   90.00
#
_symmetry.space_group_name_H-M   'P 1'
#
loop_
_entity.id
_entity.type
_entity.pdbx_description
1 polymer ?
#
loop_
_entity_poly.entity_id
_entity_poly.type
_entity_poly.pdbx_seq_one_letter_code
_entity_poly.pdbx_strand_id
1 'polypeptide(L)'
;MGAPVLELLSRAAFERDVRRLDSRTAAHRNWTVLQAEYPVLDVILGHPTAAPLRLRFTCVDWDDLPPSVELLDAAGQHLSQAPPGAGGIFHPSPHPVTGRMFVCMRGTREYHTHFSHVGERWDGYRGQSGLDLLGILDQIWRCWKRAVG
;
A
#
# COMPACT_ATOMS: atom_id res chain seq x y z
N MET A 1 1.90 21.50 22.39
CA MET A 1 1.67 20.17 22.99
C MET A 1 0.79 19.29 22.08
N GLY A 2 1.09 19.16 20.77
CA GLY A 2 0.17 18.50 19.81
C GLY A 2 0.75 17.29 19.05
N ALA A 3 2.04 17.33 18.68
CA ALA A 3 2.70 16.26 17.91
C ALA A 3 2.68 14.86 18.56
N PRO A 4 2.99 14.68 19.87
CA PRO A 4 3.06 13.35 20.45
C PRO A 4 1.69 12.66 20.56
N VAL A 5 0.59 13.42 20.65
CA VAL A 5 -0.77 12.84 20.71
C VAL A 5 -1.19 12.34 19.34
N LEU A 6 -0.89 13.08 18.27
CA LEU A 6 -1.21 12.69 16.89
C LEU A 6 -0.45 11.42 16.48
N GLU A 7 0.83 11.32 16.83
CA GLU A 7 1.61 10.10 16.57
C GLU A 7 1.03 8.88 17.30
N LEU A 8 0.63 9.03 18.56
CA LEU A 8 0.02 7.93 19.33
C LEU A 8 -1.31 7.46 18.72
N LEU A 9 -2.16 8.39 18.28
CA LEU A 9 -3.41 8.05 17.57
C LEU A 9 -3.11 7.34 16.25
N SER A 10 -2.08 7.80 15.55
CA SER A 10 -1.66 7.22 14.27
C SER A 10 -1.16 5.80 14.40
N ARG A 11 -0.29 5.59 15.38
CA ARG A 11 0.21 4.27 15.78
C ARG A 11 -0.92 3.34 16.19
N ALA A 12 -1.86 3.79 17.02
CA ALA A 12 -3.00 2.98 17.45
C ALA A 12 -3.91 2.58 16.27
N ALA A 13 -4.15 3.49 15.32
CA ALA A 13 -4.91 3.19 14.10
C ALA A 13 -4.19 2.18 13.20
N PHE A 14 -2.87 2.31 13.04
CA PHE A 14 -2.05 1.37 12.30
C PHE A 14 -2.11 -0.02 12.94
N GLU A 15 -1.87 -0.11 14.25
CA GLU A 15 -1.89 -1.36 15.02
C GLU A 15 -3.26 -2.04 14.94
N ARG A 16 -4.36 -1.27 15.06
CA ARG A 16 -5.72 -1.76 14.89
C ARG A 16 -5.91 -2.47 13.55
N ASP A 17 -5.35 -1.90 12.48
CA ASP A 17 -5.55 -2.39 11.13
C ASP A 17 -4.68 -3.62 10.85
N VAL A 18 -3.40 -3.59 11.24
CA VAL A 18 -2.43 -4.67 10.97
C VAL A 18 -2.58 -5.86 11.92
N ARG A 19 -3.15 -5.72 13.12
CA ARG A 19 -3.34 -6.86 14.06
C ARG A 19 -4.21 -7.98 13.49
N ARG A 20 -4.97 -7.70 12.44
CA ARG A 20 -5.83 -8.66 11.72
C ARG A 20 -5.03 -9.50 10.71
N LEU A 21 -3.77 -9.16 10.46
CA LEU A 21 -2.87 -9.92 9.59
C LEU A 21 -2.23 -11.05 10.40
N ASP A 22 -2.88 -12.20 10.39
CA ASP A 22 -2.32 -13.41 10.99
C ASP A 22 -1.46 -14.21 9.98
N SER A 23 -0.56 -15.04 10.49
CA SER A 23 0.39 -15.82 9.69
C SER A 23 -0.28 -16.83 8.76
N ARG A 24 -1.45 -17.37 9.13
CA ARG A 24 -2.20 -18.32 8.31
C ARG A 24 -2.84 -17.61 7.12
N THR A 25 -3.43 -16.44 7.35
CA THR A 25 -4.00 -15.58 6.32
C THR A 25 -2.95 -15.11 5.31
N ALA A 26 -1.76 -14.73 5.81
CA ALA A 26 -0.62 -14.39 4.96
C ALA A 26 -0.14 -15.58 4.13
N ALA A 27 0.07 -16.75 4.76
CA ALA A 27 0.50 -17.96 4.06
C ALA A 27 -0.48 -18.41 2.98
N HIS A 28 -1.79 -18.39 3.27
CA HIS A 28 -2.82 -18.74 2.28
C HIS A 28 -2.84 -17.81 1.06
N ARG A 29 -2.38 -16.56 1.21
CA ARG A 29 -2.25 -15.60 0.11
C ARG A 29 -0.87 -15.59 -0.55
N ASN A 30 0.04 -16.49 -0.15
CA ASN A 30 1.46 -16.46 -0.52
C ASN A 30 2.13 -15.11 -0.19
N TRP A 31 1.77 -14.51 0.95
CA TRP A 31 2.39 -13.28 1.42
C TRP A 31 3.49 -13.59 2.43
N THR A 32 4.62 -12.91 2.29
CA THR A 32 5.69 -12.89 3.29
C THR A 32 5.73 -11.51 3.93
N VAL A 33 5.38 -11.43 5.22
CA VAL A 33 5.42 -10.17 5.98
C VAL A 33 6.85 -9.95 6.46
N LEU A 34 7.49 -8.89 5.98
CA LEU A 34 8.84 -8.50 6.40
C LEU A 34 8.81 -7.57 7.61
N GLN A 35 7.82 -6.68 7.67
CA GLN A 35 7.62 -5.75 8.77
C GLN A 35 6.12 -5.40 8.88
N ALA A 36 5.61 -5.30 10.11
CA ALA A 36 4.24 -4.88 10.41
C ALA A 36 4.21 -4.04 11.70
N GLU A 37 5.07 -3.02 11.74
CA GLU A 37 5.32 -2.18 12.91
C GLU A 37 5.29 -0.72 12.50
N TYR A 38 4.55 0.12 13.23
CA TYR A 38 4.36 1.52 12.84
C TYR A 38 5.70 2.27 12.68
N PRO A 39 5.88 3.03 11.58
CA PRO A 39 4.90 3.38 10.55
C PRO A 39 4.96 2.52 9.28
N VAL A 40 5.53 1.31 9.32
CA VAL A 40 5.83 0.51 8.13
C VAL A 40 5.09 -0.81 8.11
N LEU A 41 4.39 -1.06 7.00
CA LEU A 41 3.92 -2.38 6.61
C LEU A 41 4.65 -2.80 5.33
N ASP A 42 5.46 -3.85 5.39
CA ASP A 42 6.31 -4.31 4.29
C ASP A 42 6.01 -5.79 4.00
N VAL A 43 5.51 -6.06 2.79
CA VAL A 43 4.98 -7.38 2.42
C VAL A 43 5.46 -7.76 1.02
N ILE A 44 5.98 -8.96 0.88
CA ILE A 44 6.23 -9.59 -0.42
C ILE A 44 5.00 -10.40 -0.82
N LEU A 45 4.46 -10.10 -1.99
CA LEU A 45 3.42 -10.86 -2.68
C LEU A 45 4.07 -11.93 -3.56
N GLY A 46 3.85 -13.19 -3.22
CA GLY A 46 4.33 -14.33 -4.00
C GLY A 46 3.32 -14.83 -5.03
N HIS A 47 3.84 -15.42 -6.10
CA HIS A 47 3.08 -16.17 -7.10
C HIS A 47 3.85 -17.43 -7.51
N PRO A 48 3.19 -18.57 -7.82
CA PRO A 48 3.90 -19.79 -8.21
C PRO A 48 4.74 -19.65 -9.48
N THR A 49 4.35 -18.76 -10.39
CA THR A 49 4.95 -18.65 -11.74
C THR A 49 5.44 -17.25 -12.10
N ALA A 50 5.18 -16.24 -11.27
CA ALA A 50 5.52 -14.85 -11.57
C ALA A 50 6.55 -14.31 -10.57
N ALA A 51 7.33 -13.33 -11.01
CA ALA A 51 8.29 -12.65 -10.14
C ALA A 51 7.55 -11.99 -8.95
N PRO A 52 8.07 -12.12 -7.71
CA PRO A 52 7.42 -11.55 -6.53
C PRO A 52 7.37 -10.02 -6.60
N LEU A 53 6.27 -9.46 -6.09
CA LEU A 53 6.08 -8.02 -5.95
C LEU A 53 6.17 -7.65 -4.47
N ARG A 54 7.12 -6.80 -4.08
CA ARG A 54 7.19 -6.27 -2.73
C ARG A 54 6.52 -4.91 -2.66
N LEU A 55 5.65 -4.75 -1.67
CA LEU A 55 4.97 -3.50 -1.37
C LEU A 55 5.44 -3.02 0.00
N ARG A 56 6.02 -1.81 0.04
CA ARG A 56 6.31 -1.13 1.31
C ARG A 56 5.37 0.05 1.48
N PHE A 57 4.57 0.00 2.53
CA PHE A 57 3.67 1.05 2.94
C PHE A 57 4.37 1.91 3.99
N THR A 58 4.43 3.21 3.75
CA THR A 58 4.81 4.21 4.77
C THR A 58 3.55 4.92 5.26
N CYS A 59 3.24 4.72 6.53
CA CYS A 59 1.99 5.10 7.19
C CYS A 59 2.17 6.25 8.20
N VAL A 60 3.11 7.17 7.94
CA VAL A 60 3.25 8.39 8.74
C VAL A 60 1.97 9.23 8.60
N ASP A 61 1.44 9.67 9.73
CA ASP A 61 0.15 10.36 9.89
C ASP A 61 -1.09 9.53 9.46
N TRP A 62 -0.99 8.20 9.45
CA TRP A 62 -2.17 7.34 9.31
C TRP A 62 -3.17 7.61 10.45
N ASP A 63 -4.48 7.71 10.31
CA ASP A 63 -5.26 7.67 9.08
C ASP A 63 -5.73 9.08 8.64
N ASP A 64 -5.00 10.14 9.04
CA ASP A 64 -5.25 11.48 8.50
C ASP A 64 -4.67 11.64 7.08
N LEU A 65 -3.63 10.88 6.76
CA LEU A 65 -3.11 10.71 5.41
C LEU A 65 -3.12 9.22 5.01
N PRO A 66 -3.40 8.91 3.73
CA PRO A 66 -3.29 7.54 3.23
C PRO A 66 -1.81 7.09 3.24
N PRO A 67 -1.55 5.77 3.22
CA PRO A 67 -0.19 5.26 3.10
C PRO A 67 0.42 5.64 1.76
N SER A 68 1.70 6.00 1.77
CA SER A 68 2.52 5.99 0.55
C SER A 68 2.95 4.56 0.27
N VAL A 69 2.88 4.11 -0.98
CA VAL A 69 3.20 2.71 -1.35
C VAL A 69 4.34 2.67 -2.36
N GLU A 70 5.44 2.04 -1.97
CA GLU A 70 6.59 1.79 -2.83
C GLU A 70 6.46 0.42 -3.53
N LEU A 71 6.77 0.40 -4.83
CA LEU A 71 6.84 -0.80 -5.65
C LEU A 71 8.30 -1.29 -5.73
N LEU A 72 8.55 -2.44 -5.11
CA LEU A 72 9.90 -3.00 -4.94
C LEU A 72 9.97 -4.43 -5.49
N ASP A 73 11.18 -4.89 -5.79
CA ASP A 73 11.48 -6.31 -5.93
C ASP A 73 11.65 -7.00 -4.56
N ALA A 74 11.85 -8.33 -4.57
CA ALA A 74 12.06 -9.07 -3.32
C ALA A 74 13.32 -8.64 -2.55
N ALA A 75 14.34 -8.12 -3.24
CA ALA A 75 15.56 -7.60 -2.60
C ALA A 75 15.35 -6.20 -1.99
N GLY A 76 14.21 -5.56 -2.22
CA GLY A 76 13.89 -4.21 -1.75
C GLY A 76 14.40 -3.10 -2.64
N GLN A 77 14.82 -3.41 -3.87
CA GLN A 77 15.14 -2.40 -4.87
C GLN A 77 13.85 -1.90 -5.52
N HIS A 78 13.81 -0.62 -5.85
CA HIS A 78 12.70 -0.10 -6.63
C HIS A 78 12.65 -0.75 -7.99
N LEU A 79 11.45 -1.13 -8.42
CA LEU A 79 11.26 -1.64 -9.75
C LEU A 79 11.71 -0.57 -10.78
N SER A 80 12.12 -1.02 -11.95
CA SER A 80 12.42 -0.16 -13.11
C SER A 80 11.29 -0.16 -14.15
N GLN A 81 10.37 -1.10 -14.04
CA GLN A 81 9.18 -1.24 -14.88
C GLN A 81 7.95 -1.49 -14.02
N ALA A 82 6.80 -0.96 -14.43
CA ALA A 82 5.54 -1.20 -13.73
C ALA A 82 5.21 -2.70 -13.75
N PRO A 83 4.84 -3.28 -12.59
CA PRO A 83 4.39 -4.67 -12.57
C PRO A 83 3.07 -4.81 -13.32
N PRO A 84 2.73 -6.00 -13.82
CA PRO A 84 1.42 -6.26 -14.40
C PRO A 84 0.31 -5.97 -13.38
N GLY A 85 -0.73 -5.24 -13.78
CA GLY A 85 -1.86 -4.91 -12.91
C GLY A 85 -3.16 -4.82 -13.66
N ALA A 86 -4.15 -5.62 -13.26
CA ALA A 86 -5.48 -5.55 -13.84
C ALA A 86 -6.10 -4.17 -13.55
N GLY A 87 -6.71 -3.57 -14.57
CA GLY A 87 -7.31 -2.24 -14.46
C GLY A 87 -6.33 -1.07 -14.43
N GLY A 88 -5.03 -1.30 -14.67
CA GLY A 88 -4.05 -0.21 -14.85
C GLY A 88 -3.65 0.51 -13.56
N ILE A 89 -3.79 -0.14 -12.40
CA ILE A 89 -3.48 0.50 -11.10
C ILE A 89 -1.99 0.81 -10.89
N PHE A 90 -1.08 0.19 -11.65
CA PHE A 90 0.35 0.50 -11.59
C PHE A 90 0.70 1.49 -12.70
N HIS A 91 0.92 2.74 -12.34
CA HIS A 91 1.19 3.79 -13.30
C HIS A 91 2.69 3.85 -13.62
N PRO A 92 3.11 3.67 -14.89
CA PRO A 92 4.53 3.53 -15.24
C PRO A 92 5.30 4.84 -15.22
N SER A 93 4.63 5.98 -15.43
CA SER A 93 5.28 7.29 -15.41
C SER A 93 5.59 7.74 -13.97
N PRO A 94 6.66 8.53 -13.76
CA PRO A 94 7.02 9.03 -12.44
C PRO A 94 5.93 9.96 -11.86
N HIS A 95 5.55 9.71 -10.60
CA HIS A 95 4.66 10.58 -9.86
C HIS A 95 5.31 11.96 -9.64
N PRO A 96 4.59 13.08 -9.76
CA PRO A 96 5.18 14.43 -9.62
C PRO A 96 5.87 14.70 -8.28
N VAL A 97 5.43 14.04 -7.21
CA VAL A 97 5.98 14.21 -5.86
C VAL A 97 7.14 13.25 -5.57
N THR A 98 7.03 11.99 -5.98
CA THR A 98 8.00 10.95 -5.58
C THR A 98 9.06 10.66 -6.66
N GLY A 99 8.82 11.08 -7.91
CA GLY A 99 9.68 10.78 -9.05
C GLY A 99 9.70 9.31 -9.46
N ARG A 100 8.78 8.48 -8.94
CA ARG A 100 8.75 7.03 -9.15
C ARG A 100 7.42 6.59 -9.73
N MET A 101 7.40 5.45 -10.40
CA MET A 101 6.15 4.75 -10.69
C MET A 101 5.39 4.48 -9.39
N PHE A 102 4.07 4.39 -9.47
CA PHE A 102 3.23 4.39 -8.28
C PHE A 102 1.95 3.58 -8.47
N VAL A 103 1.31 3.28 -7.35
CA VAL A 103 -0.04 2.73 -7.33
C VAL A 103 -1.02 3.89 -7.52
N CYS A 104 -1.66 3.96 -8.68
CA CYS A 104 -2.75 4.89 -8.96
C CYS A 104 -4.09 4.25 -8.55
N MET A 105 -4.27 4.07 -7.24
CA MET A 105 -5.49 3.50 -6.65
C MET A 105 -5.91 4.28 -5.41
N ARG A 106 -7.21 4.58 -5.29
CA ARG A 106 -7.79 5.17 -4.08
C ARG A 106 -7.35 4.39 -2.83
N GLY A 107 -6.98 5.12 -1.78
CA GLY A 107 -6.36 4.56 -0.57
C GLY A 107 -4.84 4.61 -0.57
N THR A 108 -4.20 5.04 -1.67
CA THR A 108 -2.75 5.33 -1.69
C THR A 108 -2.49 6.84 -1.77
N ARG A 109 -1.40 7.31 -1.16
CA ARG A 109 -1.03 8.73 -1.15
C ARG A 109 -0.73 9.26 -2.53
N GLU A 110 -0.10 8.45 -3.36
CA GLU A 110 0.24 8.81 -4.73
C GLU A 110 -1.04 9.04 -5.56
N TYR A 111 -2.10 8.25 -5.35
CA TYR A 111 -3.40 8.55 -5.97
C TYR A 111 -3.94 9.92 -5.54
N HIS A 112 -4.04 10.17 -4.24
CA HIS A 112 -4.68 11.39 -3.70
C HIS A 112 -3.86 12.69 -3.91
N THR A 113 -2.58 12.57 -4.26
CA THR A 113 -1.69 13.71 -4.53
C THR A 113 -1.38 13.90 -6.02
N HIS A 114 -1.81 12.98 -6.89
CA HIS A 114 -1.65 13.12 -8.32
C HIS A 114 -2.62 14.16 -8.90
N PHE A 115 -2.16 14.98 -9.85
CA PHE A 115 -2.94 16.09 -10.42
C PHE A 115 -4.29 15.65 -11.03
N SER A 116 -4.38 14.42 -11.55
CA SER A 116 -5.63 13.86 -12.10
C SER A 116 -6.70 13.56 -11.05
N HIS A 117 -6.35 13.52 -9.76
CA HIS A 117 -7.22 13.06 -8.66
C HIS A 117 -7.29 14.06 -7.51
N VAL A 118 -6.84 15.31 -7.68
CA VAL A 118 -6.84 16.33 -6.61
C VAL A 118 -8.22 16.67 -6.05
N GLY A 119 -9.29 16.39 -6.81
CA GLY A 119 -10.67 16.54 -6.33
C GLY A 119 -11.13 15.41 -5.40
N GLU A 120 -10.42 14.29 -5.38
CA GLU A 120 -10.76 13.09 -4.62
C GLU A 120 -9.99 13.06 -3.31
N ARG A 121 -10.39 13.89 -2.34
CA ARG A 121 -9.68 14.03 -1.06
C ARG A 121 -9.81 12.79 -0.17
N TRP A 122 -8.72 12.40 0.51
CA TRP A 122 -8.69 11.25 1.40
C TRP A 122 -9.77 11.28 2.50
N ASP A 123 -10.05 12.46 3.05
CA ASP A 123 -11.06 12.64 4.10
C ASP A 123 -12.46 12.10 3.73
N GLY A 124 -12.80 12.09 2.43
CA GLY A 124 -14.08 11.54 1.96
C GLY A 124 -14.11 10.01 1.89
N TYR A 125 -12.97 9.34 2.05
CA TYR A 125 -12.79 7.91 1.83
C TYR A 125 -12.25 7.15 3.04
N ARG A 126 -11.47 7.81 3.90
CA ARG A 126 -10.93 7.20 5.13
C ARG A 126 -12.05 6.60 5.98
N GLY A 127 -11.83 5.39 6.49
CA GLY A 127 -12.84 4.64 7.25
C GLY A 127 -13.93 3.94 6.42
N GLN A 128 -13.96 4.07 5.09
CA GLN A 128 -14.83 3.22 4.27
C GLN A 128 -14.32 1.77 4.23
N SER A 129 -15.24 0.82 4.03
CA SER A 129 -14.91 -0.61 3.96
C SER A 129 -13.89 -0.88 2.84
N GLY A 130 -12.83 -1.64 3.17
CA GLY A 130 -11.76 -1.98 2.23
C GLY A 130 -10.66 -0.91 2.10
N LEU A 131 -10.80 0.25 2.73
CA LEU A 131 -9.81 1.33 2.73
C LEU A 131 -9.01 1.43 4.04
N ASP A 132 -8.99 0.35 4.82
CA ASP A 132 -7.98 0.13 5.85
C ASP A 132 -6.69 -0.47 5.23
N LEU A 133 -5.58 -0.51 5.98
CA LEU A 133 -4.28 -0.95 5.44
C LEU A 133 -4.30 -2.34 4.79
N LEU A 134 -5.00 -3.30 5.40
CA LEU A 134 -5.09 -4.66 4.86
C LEU A 134 -6.05 -4.75 3.68
N GLY A 135 -7.09 -3.93 3.66
CA GLY A 135 -7.98 -3.78 2.52
C GLY A 135 -7.28 -3.19 1.30
N ILE A 136 -6.46 -2.15 1.49
CA ILE A 136 -5.65 -1.56 0.42
C ILE A 136 -4.63 -2.59 -0.11
N LEU A 137 -3.92 -3.28 0.78
CA LEU A 137 -2.99 -4.36 0.41
C LEU A 137 -3.68 -5.48 -0.37
N ASP A 138 -4.85 -5.96 0.09
CA ASP A 138 -5.61 -7.02 -0.55
C ASP A 138 -6.13 -6.61 -1.93
N GLN A 139 -6.55 -5.35 -2.11
CA GLN A 139 -6.94 -4.80 -3.41
C GLN A 139 -5.77 -4.78 -4.41
N ILE A 140 -4.60 -4.26 -4.01
CA ILE A 140 -3.41 -4.24 -4.86
C ILE A 140 -3.00 -5.66 -5.24
N TRP A 141 -2.96 -6.57 -4.26
CA TRP A 141 -2.64 -7.98 -4.48
C TRP A 141 -3.60 -8.65 -5.46
N ARG A 142 -4.92 -8.45 -5.33
CA ARG A 142 -5.91 -9.02 -6.27
C ARG A 142 -5.71 -8.51 -7.68
N CYS A 143 -5.42 -7.22 -7.85
CA CYS A 143 -5.16 -6.62 -9.15
C CYS A 143 -3.89 -7.17 -9.81
N TRP A 144 -2.80 -7.27 -9.04
CA TRP A 144 -1.55 -7.87 -9.51
C TRP A 144 -1.72 -9.35 -9.83
N LYS A 145 -2.27 -10.15 -8.90
CA LYS A 145 -2.51 -11.59 -9.06
C LYS A 145 -3.30 -11.88 -10.34
N ARG A 146 -4.43 -11.18 -10.55
CA ARG A 146 -5.25 -11.35 -11.75
C ARG A 146 -4.50 -11.10 -13.06
N ALA A 147 -3.51 -10.20 -13.06
CA ALA A 147 -2.73 -9.89 -14.24
C ALA A 147 -1.62 -10.92 -14.53
N VAL A 148 -1.14 -11.64 -13.51
CA VAL A 148 -0.05 -12.61 -13.65
C VAL A 148 -0.51 -14.07 -13.74
N GLY A 149 -1.81 -14.34 -13.53
CA GLY A 149 -2.43 -15.67 -13.68
C GLY A 149 -2.74 -16.35 -12.35
#